data_AF-A0A935YE10-F1
#
_entry.id   AF-A0A935YE10-F1
#
_cell.length_a   1.000
_cell.length_b   1.000
_cell.length_c   1.000
_cell.angle_alpha   90.00
_cell.angle_beta   90.00
_cell.angle_gamma   90.00
#
_symmetry.space_group_name_H-M   'P 1'
#
loop_
_entity.id
_entity.type
_entity.pdbx_description
1 polymer ?
#
loop_
_entity_poly.entity_id
_entity_poly.type
_entity_poly.pdbx_seq_one_letter_code
_entity_poly.pdbx_strand_id
1 'polypeptide(L)'
;MAMDKINGSPLLRQGLLDRFRGSERGSTHLGAPDSTNQPAKKPADKADISDAAHRLVDLRAAVEAGRAALAQVPDVRPEKVAAARERLATGFYQSAEVRQAVAERVGSVIESLDSL
;
A
#
# COMPACT_ATOMS: atom_id res chain seq x y z
N MET A 1 18.63 -51.13 11.22
CA MET A 1 20.03 -50.99 11.69
C MET A 1 20.88 -50.56 10.50
N ALA A 2 21.84 -49.64 10.74
CA ALA A 2 22.67 -48.86 9.79
C ALA A 2 21.91 -47.70 9.09
N MET A 3 21.95 -46.44 9.55
CA MET A 3 23.06 -45.45 9.56
C MET A 3 23.73 -45.32 8.20
N ASP A 4 23.66 -44.16 7.53
CA ASP A 4 24.63 -43.09 7.78
C ASP A 4 24.23 -41.74 7.13
N LYS A 5 24.75 -40.66 7.69
CA LYS A 5 24.59 -39.26 7.29
C LYS A 5 25.93 -38.74 6.74
N ILE A 6 25.84 -37.65 5.96
CA ILE A 6 26.88 -36.60 5.75
C ILE A 6 28.02 -36.93 4.76
N ASN A 7 28.09 -36.22 3.61
CA ASN A 7 29.03 -35.10 3.36
C ASN A 7 29.15 -34.70 1.88
N GLY A 8 29.29 -33.40 1.64
CA GLY A 8 30.34 -32.89 0.74
C GLY A 8 29.95 -32.47 -0.69
N SER A 9 29.82 -31.16 -0.88
CA SER A 9 29.71 -30.41 -2.15
C SER A 9 30.82 -30.72 -3.18
N PRO A 10 30.67 -30.25 -4.45
CA PRO A 10 31.33 -28.98 -4.75
C PRO A 10 30.55 -28.01 -5.63
N LEU A 11 30.81 -26.73 -5.31
CA LEU A 11 30.71 -25.52 -6.11
C LEU A 11 30.92 -25.71 -7.62
N LEU A 12 30.15 -24.96 -8.42
CA LEU A 12 30.54 -24.26 -9.66
C LEU A 12 29.27 -23.51 -10.16
N ARG A 13 29.01 -22.29 -9.67
CA ARG A 13 29.24 -21.03 -10.40
C ARG A 13 29.52 -21.20 -11.90
N GLN A 14 28.87 -20.30 -12.67
CA GLN A 14 29.30 -19.75 -13.97
C GLN A 14 28.56 -20.32 -15.19
N GLY A 15 27.76 -19.50 -15.87
CA GLY A 15 27.18 -19.90 -17.17
C GLY A 15 26.03 -19.11 -17.78
N LEU A 16 25.55 -17.98 -17.23
CA LEU A 16 24.46 -17.22 -17.89
C LEU A 16 24.73 -15.70 -17.95
N LEU A 17 25.91 -15.32 -18.42
CA LEU A 17 26.28 -13.93 -18.72
C LEU A 17 27.06 -13.85 -20.06
N ASP A 18 26.53 -14.48 -21.11
CA ASP A 18 27.11 -14.43 -22.48
C ASP A 18 26.10 -13.90 -23.51
N ARG A 19 25.48 -12.74 -23.24
CA ARG A 19 24.61 -12.04 -24.21
C ARG A 19 24.97 -10.57 -24.46
N PHE A 20 26.18 -10.14 -24.13
CA PHE A 20 26.62 -8.78 -24.47
C PHE A 20 28.10 -8.74 -24.80
N ARG A 21 28.48 -9.34 -25.93
CA ARG A 21 29.75 -9.03 -26.56
C ARG A 21 29.70 -9.25 -28.08
N GLY A 22 29.74 -8.14 -28.82
CA GLY A 22 30.18 -8.13 -30.22
C GLY A 22 29.15 -7.66 -31.24
N SER A 23 29.23 -6.38 -31.61
CA SER A 23 29.02 -5.95 -33.00
C SER A 23 29.62 -4.55 -33.20
N GLU A 24 30.91 -4.52 -33.56
CA GLU A 24 31.56 -3.33 -34.13
C GLU A 24 31.58 -3.38 -35.66
N ARG A 25 31.65 -2.17 -36.24
CA ARG A 25 31.94 -1.76 -37.64
C ARG A 25 30.68 -1.60 -38.52
N GLY A 26 30.39 -0.46 -39.14
CA GLY A 26 31.05 0.84 -39.29
C GLY A 26 30.49 1.48 -40.57
N SER A 27 30.18 2.78 -40.57
CA SER A 27 30.04 3.56 -41.81
C SER A 27 30.15 5.06 -41.52
N THR A 28 31.17 5.66 -42.11
CA THR A 28 31.46 7.10 -42.12
C THR A 28 30.48 7.84 -43.04
N HIS A 29 29.86 8.91 -42.54
CA HIS A 29 29.33 9.99 -43.37
C HIS A 29 29.67 11.33 -42.70
N LEU A 30 30.64 12.05 -43.26
CA LEU A 30 30.92 13.45 -42.97
C LEU A 30 29.83 14.32 -43.62
N GLY A 31 29.06 15.07 -42.83
CA GLY A 31 28.11 16.06 -43.34
C GLY A 31 27.42 16.86 -42.23
N ALA A 32 27.87 18.11 -42.07
CA ALA A 32 27.27 19.28 -41.41
C ALA A 32 26.76 19.19 -39.94
N PRO A 33 27.17 20.10 -39.04
CA PRO A 33 26.58 20.24 -37.71
C PRO A 33 25.28 21.05 -37.82
N ASP A 34 24.17 20.40 -38.19
CA ASP A 34 22.88 21.07 -38.07
C ASP A 34 22.35 20.92 -36.65
N SER A 35 22.55 22.00 -35.89
CA SER A 35 21.67 22.49 -34.84
C SER A 35 21.05 21.43 -33.95
N THR A 36 21.78 21.12 -32.88
CA THR A 36 21.22 20.63 -31.62
C THR A 36 20.12 21.58 -31.12
N ASN A 37 18.90 21.42 -31.63
CA ASN A 37 17.71 21.93 -30.98
C ASN A 37 17.10 20.80 -30.13
N GLN A 38 17.88 20.35 -29.14
CA GLN A 38 17.27 19.74 -27.97
C GLN A 38 17.04 20.89 -26.99
N PRO A 39 15.79 21.25 -26.66
CA PRO A 39 15.55 22.17 -25.57
C PRO A 39 16.21 21.56 -24.34
N ALA A 40 17.13 22.30 -23.72
CA ALA A 40 17.82 21.90 -22.51
C ALA A 40 16.76 21.44 -21.50
N LYS A 41 16.66 20.12 -21.30
CA LYS A 41 15.86 19.54 -20.22
C LYS A 41 16.50 20.07 -18.94
N LYS A 42 15.84 21.04 -18.31
CA LYS A 42 16.29 21.60 -17.03
C LYS A 42 16.57 20.43 -16.09
N PRO A 43 17.69 20.42 -15.35
CA PRO A 43 18.06 19.31 -14.46
C PRO A 43 17.11 19.12 -13.26
N ALA A 44 16.01 19.88 -13.19
CA ALA A 44 14.98 19.79 -12.15
C ALA A 44 14.14 18.50 -12.21
N ASP A 45 13.89 17.94 -13.41
CA ASP A 45 12.97 16.79 -13.59
C ASP A 45 13.39 15.51 -12.85
N LYS A 46 14.68 15.32 -12.53
CA LYS A 46 15.14 14.08 -11.87
C LYS A 46 15.00 14.10 -10.35
N ALA A 47 15.10 15.27 -9.72
CA ALA A 47 15.01 15.38 -8.27
C ALA A 47 13.55 15.32 -7.80
N ASP A 48 12.66 16.04 -8.50
CA ASP A 48 11.24 16.10 -8.16
C ASP A 48 10.55 14.73 -8.30
N ILE A 49 10.92 13.94 -9.32
CA ILE A 49 10.42 12.57 -9.50
C ILE A 49 10.96 11.64 -8.41
N SER A 50 12.21 11.83 -7.97
CA SER A 50 12.81 11.02 -6.89
C SER A 50 12.11 11.28 -5.56
N ASP A 51 11.89 12.54 -5.20
CA ASP A 51 11.22 12.92 -3.96
C ASP A 51 9.75 12.49 -3.96
N ALA A 52 9.05 12.66 -5.08
CA ALA A 52 7.67 12.18 -5.23
C ALA A 52 7.58 10.65 -5.14
N ALA A 53 8.53 9.93 -5.75
CA ALA A 53 8.60 8.47 -5.67
C ALA A 53 8.85 8.00 -4.23
N HIS A 54 9.78 8.62 -3.51
CA HIS A 54 10.04 8.29 -2.09
C HIS A 54 8.79 8.53 -1.23
N ARG A 55 8.12 9.67 -1.38
CA ARG A 55 6.86 9.96 -0.65
C ARG A 55 5.77 8.94 -0.94
N LEU A 56 5.64 8.47 -2.17
CA LEU A 56 4.66 7.44 -2.52
C LEU A 56 5.00 6.08 -1.91
N VAL A 57 6.28 5.73 -1.84
CA VAL A 57 6.75 4.51 -1.16
C VAL A 57 6.44 4.60 0.33
N ASP A 58 6.72 5.73 0.98
CA ASP A 58 6.44 5.95 2.40
C ASP A 58 4.93 5.91 2.69
N LEU A 59 4.12 6.57 1.85
CA LEU A 59 2.67 6.56 1.98
C LEU A 59 2.12 5.14 1.82
N ARG A 60 2.62 4.39 0.84
CA ARG A 60 2.23 2.99 0.65
C ARG A 60 2.58 2.15 1.87
N ALA A 61 3.80 2.31 2.41
CA ALA A 61 4.22 1.60 3.61
C ALA A 61 3.30 1.92 4.80
N ALA A 62 2.93 3.19 4.99
CA ALA A 62 2.00 3.61 6.03
C ALA A 62 0.59 3.04 5.85
N VAL A 63 0.07 3.01 4.62
CA VAL A 63 -1.25 2.44 4.31
C VAL A 63 -1.27 0.93 4.54
N GLU A 64 -0.25 0.21 4.09
CA GLU A 64 -0.16 -1.24 4.29
C GLU A 64 0.00 -1.59 5.78
N ALA A 65 0.81 -0.81 6.52
CA ALA A 65 0.91 -0.94 7.97
C ALA A 65 -0.43 -0.69 8.67
N GLY A 66 -1.16 0.36 8.25
CA GLY A 66 -2.50 0.67 8.76
C GLY A 66 -3.52 -0.43 8.46
N ARG A 67 -3.49 -1.00 7.25
CA ARG A 67 -4.35 -2.14 6.86
C ARG A 67 -4.03 -3.39 7.67
N ALA A 68 -2.75 -3.73 7.83
CA ALA A 68 -2.34 -4.87 8.63
C ALA A 68 -2.72 -4.70 10.11
N ALA A 69 -2.60 -3.49 10.65
CA ALA A 69 -3.04 -3.17 12.01
C ALA A 69 -4.57 -3.29 12.15
N LEU A 70 -5.34 -2.75 11.21
CA LEU A 70 -6.80 -2.88 11.19
C LEU A 70 -7.26 -4.34 11.07
N ALA A 71 -6.59 -5.15 10.26
CA ALA A 71 -6.91 -6.57 10.10
C ALA A 71 -6.71 -7.38 11.39
N GLN A 72 -5.88 -6.90 12.32
CA GLN A 72 -5.68 -7.51 13.63
C GLN A 72 -6.70 -7.04 14.67
N VAL A 73 -7.44 -5.97 14.40
CA VAL A 73 -8.51 -5.52 15.28
C VAL A 73 -9.70 -6.46 15.11
N PRO A 74 -10.23 -7.06 16.19
CA PRO A 74 -11.45 -7.83 16.12
C PRO A 74 -12.59 -6.97 15.55
N ASP A 75 -13.27 -7.49 14.53
CA ASP A 75 -14.46 -6.85 13.93
C ASP A 75 -15.53 -6.57 15.01
N VAL A 76 -15.61 -7.48 15.97
CA VAL A 76 -16.44 -7.34 17.16
C VAL A 76 -15.57 -7.16 18.39
N ARG A 77 -15.75 -6.01 19.05
CA ARG A 77 -15.12 -5.68 20.32
C ARG A 77 -15.88 -6.36 21.48
N PRO A 78 -15.36 -7.46 22.05
CA PRO A 78 -16.12 -8.28 23.01
C PRO A 78 -16.57 -7.50 24.25
N GLU A 79 -15.77 -6.52 24.68
CA GLU A 79 -16.10 -5.62 25.79
C GLU A 79 -17.31 -4.74 25.49
N LYS A 80 -17.44 -4.24 24.25
CA LYS A 80 -18.60 -3.45 23.82
C LYS A 80 -19.85 -4.31 23.72
N VAL A 81 -19.70 -5.55 23.26
CA VAL A 81 -20.81 -6.51 23.20
C VAL A 81 -21.28 -6.88 24.61
N ALA A 82 -20.37 -7.14 25.55
CA ALA A 82 -20.72 -7.42 26.93
C ALA A 82 -21.51 -6.27 27.56
N ALA A 83 -21.03 -5.03 27.40
CA ALA A 83 -21.73 -3.84 27.87
C ALA A 83 -23.11 -3.66 27.22
N ALA A 84 -23.22 -3.93 25.91
CA ALA A 84 -24.51 -3.87 25.22
C ALA A 84 -25.50 -4.94 25.75
N ARG A 85 -25.02 -6.15 26.03
CA ARG A 85 -25.84 -7.22 26.62
C ARG A 85 -26.34 -6.85 28.01
N GLU A 86 -25.48 -6.28 28.85
CA GLU A 86 -25.87 -5.80 30.18
C GLU A 86 -26.95 -4.70 30.10
N ARG A 87 -26.75 -3.70 29.22
CA ARG A 87 -27.74 -2.63 28.98
C ARG A 87 -29.08 -3.17 28.50
N LEU A 88 -29.06 -4.21 27.68
CA LEU A 88 -30.26 -4.92 27.25
C LEU A 88 -30.99 -5.57 28.43
N ALA A 89 -30.26 -6.25 29.31
CA ALA A 89 -30.82 -6.92 30.48
C ALA A 89 -31.39 -5.93 31.50
N THR A 90 -30.79 -4.76 31.66
CA THR A 90 -31.23 -3.72 32.62
C THR A 90 -32.36 -2.84 32.10
N GLY A 91 -32.81 -3.04 30.87
CA GLY A 91 -33.86 -2.23 30.28
C GLY A 91 -33.42 -0.82 29.87
N PHE A 92 -32.10 -0.57 29.75
CA PHE A 92 -31.53 0.75 29.47
C PHE A 92 -32.11 1.38 28.20
N TYR A 93 -32.28 0.58 27.14
CA TYR A 93 -32.80 1.04 25.85
C TYR A 93 -34.30 1.34 25.86
N GLN A 94 -35.01 0.91 26.91
CA GLN A 94 -36.43 1.20 27.12
C GLN A 94 -36.65 2.49 27.93
N SER A 95 -35.58 3.13 28.42
CA SER A 95 -35.71 4.44 29.05
C SER A 95 -36.18 5.50 28.05
N ALA A 96 -37.00 6.44 28.53
CA ALA A 96 -37.57 7.49 27.69
C ALA A 96 -36.47 8.38 27.07
N GLU A 97 -35.43 8.69 27.85
CA GLU A 97 -34.28 9.48 27.41
C GLU A 97 -33.54 8.80 26.25
N VAL A 98 -33.24 7.51 26.37
CA VAL A 98 -32.52 6.78 25.31
C VAL A 98 -33.38 6.65 24.06
N ARG A 99 -34.69 6.40 24.19
CA ARG A 99 -35.59 6.35 23.03
C ARG A 99 -35.68 7.69 22.30
N GLN A 100 -35.76 8.78 23.04
CA GLN A 100 -35.81 10.13 22.46
C GLN A 100 -34.51 10.45 21.71
N ALA A 101 -33.36 10.20 22.33
CA ALA A 101 -32.06 10.42 21.70
C ALA A 101 -31.89 9.58 20.41
N VAL A 102 -32.38 8.35 20.40
CA VAL A 102 -32.37 7.49 19.20
C VAL A 102 -33.31 8.05 18.13
N ALA A 103 -34.51 8.48 18.49
CA ALA A 103 -35.47 9.06 17.54
C ALA A 103 -34.92 10.31 16.85
N GLU A 104 -34.29 11.21 17.60
CA GLU A 104 -33.63 12.41 17.06
C GLU A 104 -32.51 12.04 16.08
N ARG A 105 -31.68 11.06 16.44
CA ARG A 105 -30.59 10.60 15.57
C ARG A 105 -31.12 10.02 14.25
N VAL A 106 -32.15 9.19 14.33
CA VAL A 106 -32.77 8.55 13.15
C VAL A 106 -33.47 9.58 12.29
N GLY A 107 -34.23 10.50 12.91
CA GLY A 107 -34.88 11.61 12.20
C GLY A 107 -33.89 12.45 11.41
N SER A 108 -32.76 12.82 12.02
CA SER A 108 -31.70 13.57 11.35
C SER A 108 -31.13 12.86 10.12
N VAL A 109 -30.98 11.54 10.16
CA VAL A 109 -30.54 10.77 8.97
C VAL A 109 -31.60 10.80 7.88
N ILE A 110 -32.87 10.65 8.24
CA ILE A 110 -33.98 10.69 7.27
C ILE A 110 -34.05 12.05 6.58
N GLU A 111 -33.95 13.14 7.34
CA GLU A 111 -33.89 14.50 6.78
C GLU A 111 -32.72 14.67 5.81
N SER A 112 -31.56 14.11 6.15
CA SER A 112 -30.40 14.16 5.24
C SER A 112 -30.63 13.39 3.93
N LEU A 113 -31.40 12.31 3.96
CA LEU A 113 -31.72 11.50 2.79
C LEU A 113 -32.78 12.16 1.89
N ASP A 114 -33.75 12.87 2.48
CA ASP A 114 -34.75 13.64 1.72
C ASP A 114 -34.12 14.87 1.01
N SER A 115 -32.93 15.31 1.46
CA SER A 115 -32.21 16.44 0.90
C SER A 115 -31.22 16.11 -0.25
N LEU A 116 -31.14 14.83 -0.64
CA LEU A 116 -30.30 14.31 -1.74
C LEU A 116 -31.09 14.17 -3.04
#